data_AF-A0A950FK27-F1
#
_entry.id   AF-A0A950FK27-F1
#
_cell.length_a   1.000
_cell.length_b   1.000
_cell.length_c   1.000
_cell.angle_alpha   90.00
_cell.angle_beta   90.00
_cell.angle_gamma   90.00
#
_symmetry.space_group_name_H-M   'P 1'
#
loop_
_entity.id
_entity.type
_entity.pdbx_description
1 polymer ?
#
loop_
_entity_poly.entity_id
_entity_poly.type
_entity_poly.pdbx_seq_one_letter_code
_entity_poly.pdbx_strand_id
1 'polypeptide(L)'
;MGLNIKNEETDRLVEELAKLTGESMTVAVTEAVRERLERIRHTRGMSLADRLVTIGQDCATHLKGPFISIDHSEFLYDERGLPR
;
A
#
# COMPACT_ATOMS: atom_id res chain seq x y z
N MET A 1 4.23 -19.12 -14.20
CA MET A 1 2.75 -19.22 -14.33
C MET A 1 2.32 -18.31 -15.48
N GLY A 2 1.29 -18.69 -16.26
CA GLY A 2 0.89 -17.97 -17.47
C GLY A 2 -0.52 -17.41 -17.36
N LEU A 3 -0.71 -16.17 -17.81
CA LEU A 3 -2.01 -15.54 -17.98
C LEU A 3 -2.55 -15.94 -19.36
N ASN A 4 -3.70 -16.62 -19.40
CA ASN A 4 -4.37 -16.98 -20.65
C ASN A 4 -5.55 -16.04 -20.89
N ILE A 5 -5.47 -15.22 -21.94
CA ILE A 5 -6.53 -14.30 -22.34
C ILE A 5 -7.08 -14.77 -23.68
N LYS A 6 -8.37 -15.13 -23.73
CA LYS A 6 -9.06 -15.50 -24.97
C LYS A 6 -9.96 -14.35 -25.42
N ASN A 7 -9.34 -13.32 -25.99
CA ASN A 7 -10.04 -12.15 -26.49
C ASN A 7 -9.26 -11.54 -27.67
N GLU A 8 -9.88 -11.52 -28.85
CA GLU A 8 -9.24 -11.03 -30.08
C GLU A 8 -8.88 -9.54 -30.05
N GLU A 9 -9.67 -8.73 -29.35
CA GLU A 9 -9.40 -7.30 -29.19
C GLU A 9 -8.16 -7.09 -28.33
N THR A 10 -8.04 -7.82 -27.21
CA THR A 10 -6.85 -7.76 -26.37
C THR A 10 -5.60 -8.18 -27.14
N ASP A 11 -5.67 -9.27 -27.91
CA ASP A 11 -4.51 -9.73 -28.70
C ASP A 11 -4.05 -8.65 -29.70
N ARG A 12 -4.98 -8.00 -30.42
CA ARG A 12 -4.68 -6.91 -31.35
C ARG A 12 -4.05 -5.71 -30.65
N LEU A 13 -4.62 -5.29 -29.51
CA LEU A 13 -4.10 -4.16 -28.73
C LEU A 13 -2.68 -4.44 -28.21
N VAL A 14 -2.42 -5.67 -27.75
CA VAL A 14 -1.10 -6.07 -27.28
C VAL A 14 -0.09 -6.12 -28.43
N GLU A 15 -0.48 -6.64 -29.59
CA GLU A 15 0.37 -6.67 -30.77
C GLU A 15 0.70 -5.25 -31.26
N GLU A 16 -0.27 -4.34 -31.28
CA GLU A 16 -0.06 -2.94 -31.63
C GLU A 16 0.88 -2.25 -30.63
N LEU A 17 0.63 -2.42 -29.33
CA LEU A 17 1.48 -1.84 -28.29
C LEU A 17 2.93 -2.35 -28.39
N ALA A 18 3.13 -3.65 -28.60
CA ALA A 18 4.45 -4.25 -28.77
C ALA A 18 5.17 -3.68 -30.00
N LYS A 19 4.47 -3.52 -31.12
CA LYS A 19 5.03 -2.90 -32.35
C LYS A 19 5.44 -1.45 -32.14
N LEU A 20 4.60 -0.66 -31.46
CA LEU A 20 4.87 0.76 -31.21
C LEU A 20 6.03 0.98 -30.24
N THR A 21 6.18 0.10 -29.24
CA THR A 21 7.23 0.19 -28.22
C THR A 21 8.54 -0.50 -28.63
N GLY A 22 8.50 -1.40 -29.62
CA GLY A 22 9.63 -2.24 -30.00
C GLY A 22 9.91 -3.36 -28.99
N GLU A 23 8.94 -3.67 -28.14
CA GLU A 23 9.04 -4.66 -27.08
C GLU A 23 8.37 -5.99 -27.47
N SER A 24 8.64 -7.06 -26.71
CA SER A 24 7.85 -8.28 -26.84
C SER A 24 6.43 -8.07 -26.28
N MET A 25 5.44 -8.81 -26.79
CA MET A 25 4.06 -8.76 -26.28
C MET A 25 3.98 -8.96 -24.76
N THR A 26 4.83 -9.82 -24.19
CA THR A 26 4.89 -10.04 -22.75
C THR A 26 5.40 -8.82 -21.99
N VAL A 27 6.45 -8.17 -22.48
CA VAL A 27 7.01 -6.96 -21.86
C VAL A 27 5.99 -5.82 -21.97
N ALA A 28 5.45 -5.57 -23.16
CA ALA A 28 4.45 -4.55 -23.42
C ALA A 28 3.22 -4.68 -22.48
N VAL A 29 2.67 -5.89 -22.31
CA VAL A 29 1.57 -6.13 -21.37
C VAL A 29 1.99 -5.90 -19.92
N THR A 30 3.18 -6.36 -19.55
CA THR A 30 3.69 -6.22 -18.18
C THR A 30 3.84 -4.75 -17.81
N GLU A 31 4.43 -3.94 -18.69
CA GLU A 31 4.59 -2.51 -18.48
C GLU A 31 3.24 -1.79 -18.47
N ALA A 32 2.36 -2.05 -19.43
CA ALA A 32 1.03 -1.43 -19.47
C ALA A 32 0.21 -1.70 -18.20
N VAL A 33 0.24 -2.95 -17.69
CA VAL A 33 -0.41 -3.32 -16.44
C VAL A 33 0.25 -2.61 -15.26
N ARG A 34 1.59 -2.57 -15.20
CA ARG A 34 2.33 -1.89 -14.11
C ARG A 34 1.98 -0.42 -14.06
N GLU A 35 2.05 0.28 -15.19
CA GLU A 35 1.71 1.70 -15.26
C GLU A 35 0.25 1.96 -14.87
N ARG A 36 -0.69 1.10 -15.32
CA ARG A 36 -2.10 1.26 -14.95
C ARG A 36 -2.30 1.06 -13.45
N LEU A 37 -1.63 0.10 -12.84
CA LEU A 37 -1.65 -0.11 -11.39
C LEU A 37 -1.04 1.08 -10.65
N GLU A 38 0.08 1.63 -11.10
CA GLU A 38 0.68 2.83 -10.51
C GLU A 38 -0.25 4.03 -10.60
N ARG A 39 -0.84 4.30 -11.78
CA ARG A 39 -1.82 5.38 -11.94
C ARG A 39 -2.99 5.22 -10.96
N ILE A 40 -3.55 4.01 -10.83
CA ILE A 40 -4.65 3.74 -9.89
C ILE A 40 -4.21 3.93 -8.43
N ARG A 41 -3.02 3.46 -8.06
CA ARG A 41 -2.46 3.63 -6.71
C ARG A 41 -2.24 5.10 -6.39
N HIS A 42 -1.73 5.88 -7.33
CA HIS A 42 -1.55 7.33 -7.16
C HIS A 42 -2.89 8.07 -7.06
N THR A 43 -3.87 7.74 -7.90
CA THR A 43 -5.20 8.37 -7.85
C THR A 43 -5.97 8.03 -6.57
N ARG A 44 -5.83 6.80 -6.05
CA ARG A 44 -6.48 6.40 -4.79
C ARG A 44 -5.84 7.03 -3.55
N GLY A 45 -4.67 7.65 -3.68
CA GLY A 45 -3.87 8.09 -2.54
C GLY A 45 -3.46 6.93 -1.63
N MET A 46 -2.68 7.21 -0.58
CA MET A 46 -2.62 6.27 0.54
C MET A 46 -4.04 6.12 1.08
N SER A 47 -4.51 4.89 1.28
CA SER A 47 -5.78 4.71 1.98
C SER A 47 -5.68 5.35 3.37
N LEU A 48 -6.80 5.83 3.91
CA LEU A 48 -6.81 6.36 5.28
C LEU A 48 -6.21 5.35 6.26
N ALA A 49 -6.48 4.05 6.06
CA ALA A 49 -5.91 2.97 6.86
C ALA A 49 -4.38 2.92 6.76
N ASP A 50 -3.80 2.95 5.54
CA ASP A 50 -2.35 2.95 5.35
C ASP A 50 -1.71 4.18 6.01
N ARG A 51 -2.34 5.35 5.86
CA ARG A 51 -1.86 6.59 6.49
C ARG A 51 -1.89 6.52 8.01
N LEU A 52 -2.95 5.97 8.60
CA LEU A 52 -3.06 5.79 10.04
C LEU A 52 -2.01 4.81 10.56
N VAL A 53 -1.75 3.72 9.85
CA VAL A 53 -0.69 2.76 10.21
C VAL A 53 0.68 3.41 10.16
N THR A 54 0.99 4.18 9.11
CA THR A 54 2.27 4.89 9.00
C THR A 54 2.48 5.88 10.15
N ILE A 55 1.44 6.67 10.50
CA ILE A 55 1.51 7.59 11.64
C ILE A 55 1.72 6.82 12.96
N GLY A 56 1.00 5.71 13.15
CA GLY A 56 1.14 4.87 14.34
C GLY A 56 2.54 4.28 14.49
N GLN A 57 3.14 3.81 13.38
CA GLN A 57 4.52 3.31 13.36
C GLN A 57 5.52 4.41 13.70
N ASP A 58 5.38 5.58 13.10
CA ASP A 58 6.25 6.74 13.37
C ASP A 58 6.19 7.15 14.84
N CYS A 59 4.98 7.32 15.38
CA CYS A 59 4.74 7.60 16.80
C CYS A 59 5.40 6.54 17.70
N ALA A 60 5.25 5.25 17.38
CA ALA A 60 5.82 4.16 18.17
C ALA A 60 7.35 4.23 18.27
N THR A 61 8.06 4.74 17.24
CA THR A 61 9.53 4.91 17.29
C THR A 61 9.99 5.96 18.31
N HIS A 62 9.12 6.91 18.65
CA HIS A 62 9.42 8.02 19.55
C HIS A 62 9.03 7.73 21.01
N LEU A 63 8.17 6.75 21.27
CA LEU A 63 7.88 6.33 22.64
C LEU A 63 9.08 5.57 23.23
N LYS A 64 9.40 5.86 24.49
CA LYS A 64 10.43 5.15 25.27
C LYS A 64 9.78 4.36 26.40
N GLY A 65 10.40 3.26 26.81
CA GLY A 65 10.01 2.58 28.05
C GLY A 65 10.16 3.53 29.25
N PRO A 66 9.22 3.53 30.22
CA PRO A 66 8.10 2.60 30.40
C PRO A 66 6.81 2.96 29.66
N PHE A 67 6.73 4.12 29.00
CA PHE A 67 5.49 4.63 28.38
C PHE A 67 4.94 3.77 27.23
N ILE A 68 5.75 2.88 26.66
CA ILE A 68 5.32 1.88 25.66
C ILE A 68 4.36 0.84 26.27
N SER A 69 4.52 0.51 27.55
CA SER A 69 3.89 -0.67 28.16
C SER A 69 3.26 -0.40 29.52
N ILE A 70 3.31 0.83 30.02
CA ILE A 70 2.75 1.19 31.31
C ILE A 70 1.23 1.18 31.25
N ASP A 71 0.60 0.58 32.26
CA ASP A 71 -0.84 0.75 32.46
C ASP A 71 -1.10 2.22 32.80
N HIS A 72 -1.88 2.89 31.95
CA HIS A 72 -2.15 4.32 32.10
C HIS A 72 -2.92 4.59 33.39
N SER A 73 -3.71 3.62 33.86
CA SER A 73 -4.48 3.71 35.11
C SER A 73 -3.53 3.72 36.31
N GLU A 74 -2.57 2.80 36.35
CA GLU A 74 -1.56 2.76 37.41
C GLU A 74 -0.62 3.98 37.38
N PHE A 75 -0.37 4.52 36.18
CA PHE A 75 0.46 5.70 36.01
C PHE A 75 -0.22 7.00 36.47
N LEU A 76 -1.50 7.17 36.16
CA LEU A 76 -2.22 8.43 36.35
C LEU A 76 -3.07 8.49 37.63
N TYR A 77 -3.46 7.34 38.18
CA TYR A 77 -4.40 7.27 39.31
C TYR A 77 -3.83 6.49 40.49
N ASP A 78 -4.26 6.85 41.70
CA ASP A 78 -3.99 6.09 42.91
C ASP A 78 -4.98 4.93 43.09
N GLU A 79 -4.80 4.12 44.14
CA GLU A 79 -5.67 2.97 44.45
C GLU A 79 -7.13 3.36 44.73
N ARG A 80 -7.41 4.65 44.95
CA ARG A 80 -8.74 5.21 45.17
C ARG A 80 -9.34 5.81 43.89
N GLY A 81 -8.62 5.74 42.78
CA GLY A 81 -9.02 6.30 41.49
C GLY A 81 -8.87 7.83 41.40
N LEU A 82 -8.13 8.46 42.32
CA LEU A 82 -7.84 9.90 42.27
C LEU A 82 -6.58 10.15 41.44
N PRO A 83 -6.53 11.27 40.68
CA PRO A 83 -5.32 11.67 39.97
C PRO A 83 -4.13 11.80 40.94
N ARG A 84 -2.99 11.22 40.57
CA ARG A 84 -1.72 11.42 41.26
C ARG A 84 -1.13 12.80 41.00
#